data_AF-A0A222NZF6-F1
#
_entry.id   AF-A0A222NZF6-F1
#
_cell.length_a   1.000
_cell.length_b   1.000
_cell.length_c   1.000
_cell.angle_alpha   90.00
_cell.angle_beta   90.00
_cell.angle_gamma   90.00
#
_symmetry.space_group_name_H-M   'P 1'
#
loop_
_entity.id
_entity.type
_entity.pdbx_description
1 polymer ?
#
loop_
_entity_poly.entity_id
_entity_poly.type
_entity_poly.pdbx_seq_one_letter_code
_entity_poly.pdbx_strand_id
1 'polypeptide(L)'
;MIMTTAIDNLLRKWELIKSNKKSNGFFKNAKNFVEINKFIEQLQLSNLMTIDEIIKALQKIENISIAQKGTIFPFNEWLDNNRYRVLRDLHVPSSGKLTEFSLSANSGLCRFFINMHGLLLGHYELAKLHTEGQLPVSKIEYTDDQLKETQVFMDLEITTQQDKLPDGNAIKDFRRKGVTIYGATIYPQSNSLERDPAIEQALESFAGGSVENPKSKAGKIFNFSGQFLEAICLQEFSNSIVLKANENVRLERGSVKGHINWSKLNGEPYATVQVKIFSCTYCDDNGQQFLTMSSDGCSLYSLSHEWDLEKTLAQNQLEVTGKTDGNIVPLCEFNLKIKMVTNDFGHYLRVDECRVHINTDELVSTKDIKWENAITLNV
;
A
#
# COMPACT_ATOMS: atom_id res chain seq x y z
N MET A 1 -21.29 -10.00 -9.78
CA MET A 1 -22.03 -8.75 -10.06
C MET A 1 -21.00 -7.63 -9.94
N ILE A 2 -20.62 -6.94 -11.02
CA ILE A 2 -19.58 -5.90 -10.96
C ILE A 2 -20.14 -4.73 -10.15
N MET A 3 -19.65 -4.53 -8.92
CA MET A 3 -19.95 -3.33 -8.15
C MET A 3 -19.49 -2.13 -8.98
N THR A 4 -20.44 -1.28 -9.39
CA THR A 4 -20.11 -0.06 -10.11
C THR A 4 -19.50 0.92 -9.12
N THR A 5 -18.25 1.31 -9.29
CA THR A 5 -17.56 2.21 -8.36
C THR A 5 -18.06 3.65 -8.49
N ALA A 6 -17.65 4.53 -7.56
CA ALA A 6 -17.97 5.94 -7.65
C ALA A 6 -17.36 6.61 -8.90
N ILE A 7 -16.17 6.19 -9.31
CA ILE A 7 -15.50 6.67 -10.53
C ILE A 7 -16.23 6.13 -11.78
N ASP A 8 -16.66 4.87 -11.80
CA ASP A 8 -17.45 4.32 -12.91
C ASP A 8 -18.75 5.10 -13.10
N ASN A 9 -19.39 5.48 -11.99
CA ASN A 9 -20.59 6.31 -12.01
C ASN A 9 -20.31 7.74 -12.54
N LEU A 10 -19.15 8.33 -12.24
CA LEU A 10 -18.73 9.60 -12.83
C LEU A 10 -18.52 9.48 -14.35
N LEU A 11 -17.84 8.42 -14.80
CA LEU A 11 -17.59 8.16 -16.22
C LEU A 11 -18.90 7.92 -16.97
N ARG A 12 -19.85 7.17 -16.40
CA ARG A 12 -21.20 7.01 -16.97
C ARG A 12 -21.95 8.34 -17.06
N LYS A 13 -21.88 9.19 -16.03
CA LYS A 13 -22.47 10.55 -16.07
C LYS A 13 -21.84 11.39 -17.18
N TRP A 14 -20.54 11.27 -17.41
CA TRP A 14 -19.86 11.94 -18.51
C TRP A 14 -20.35 11.47 -19.89
N GLU A 15 -20.51 10.16 -20.08
CA GLU A 15 -21.08 9.62 -21.33
C GLU A 15 -22.53 10.08 -21.58
N LEU A 16 -23.32 10.25 -20.52
CA LEU A 16 -24.66 10.86 -20.63
C LEU A 16 -24.60 12.34 -21.02
N ILE A 17 -23.63 13.10 -20.51
CA ILE A 17 -23.41 14.51 -20.89
C ILE A 17 -22.98 14.60 -22.36
N LYS A 18 -22.09 13.70 -22.81
CA LYS A 18 -21.64 13.59 -24.20
C LYS A 18 -22.77 13.26 -25.16
N SER A 19 -23.57 12.24 -24.86
CA SER A 19 -24.67 11.79 -25.74
C SER A 19 -25.77 12.84 -25.90
N ASN A 20 -25.96 13.70 -24.89
CA ASN A 20 -26.87 14.84 -24.93
C ASN A 20 -26.26 16.12 -25.54
N LYS A 21 -25.23 16.00 -26.41
CA LYS A 21 -24.53 17.14 -27.03
C LYS A 21 -25.46 18.20 -27.64
N LYS A 22 -26.57 17.77 -28.25
CA LYS A 22 -27.51 18.66 -28.95
C LYS A 22 -28.34 19.54 -28.01
N SER A 23 -28.60 19.11 -26.78
CA SER A 23 -29.37 19.87 -25.78
C SER A 23 -28.50 20.74 -24.88
N ASN A 24 -27.19 20.49 -24.83
CA ASN A 24 -26.27 21.27 -24.02
C ASN A 24 -25.69 22.46 -24.80
N GLY A 25 -26.18 23.67 -24.52
CA GLY A 25 -25.81 24.89 -25.24
C GLY A 25 -24.30 25.20 -25.29
N PHE A 26 -23.53 24.69 -24.31
CA PHE A 26 -22.07 24.80 -24.28
C PHE A 26 -21.38 24.06 -25.45
N PHE A 27 -21.95 22.92 -25.89
CA PHE A 27 -21.39 22.08 -26.96
C PHE A 27 -21.84 22.47 -28.37
N LYS A 28 -22.61 23.56 -28.52
CA LYS A 28 -22.86 24.16 -29.84
C LYS A 28 -21.55 24.60 -30.50
N ASN A 29 -20.56 25.01 -29.70
CA ASN A 29 -19.20 25.22 -30.17
C ASN A 29 -18.45 23.88 -30.19
N ALA A 30 -18.12 23.38 -31.39
CA ALA A 30 -17.40 22.13 -31.56
C ALA A 30 -16.02 22.14 -30.87
N LYS A 31 -15.34 23.30 -30.82
CA LYS A 31 -14.04 23.44 -30.13
C LYS A 31 -14.16 23.14 -28.64
N ASN A 32 -15.19 23.68 -27.98
CA ASN A 32 -15.42 23.47 -26.54
C ASN A 32 -15.64 21.99 -26.21
N PHE A 33 -16.36 21.25 -27.08
CA PHE A 33 -16.57 19.82 -26.90
C PHE A 33 -15.26 19.03 -27.03
N VAL A 34 -14.41 19.37 -28.01
CA VAL A 34 -13.11 18.71 -28.20
C VAL A 34 -12.19 18.97 -27.01
N GLU A 35 -12.08 20.23 -26.56
CA GLU A 35 -11.20 20.60 -25.46
C GLU A 35 -11.62 19.96 -24.13
N ILE A 36 -12.91 19.96 -23.81
CA ILE A 36 -13.36 19.31 -22.57
C ILE A 36 -13.19 17.80 -22.62
N ASN A 37 -13.39 17.16 -23.78
CA ASN A 37 -13.24 15.71 -23.89
C ASN A 37 -11.78 15.32 -23.70
N LYS A 38 -10.88 16.04 -24.37
CA LYS A 38 -9.43 15.91 -24.18
C LYS A 38 -9.03 16.15 -22.72
N PHE A 39 -9.63 17.15 -22.06
CA PHE A 39 -9.38 17.42 -20.64
C PHE A 39 -9.79 16.23 -19.76
N ILE A 40 -10.98 15.66 -19.95
CA ILE A 40 -11.43 14.49 -19.17
C ILE A 40 -10.53 13.27 -19.42
N GLU A 41 -10.14 13.01 -20.67
CA GLU A 41 -9.18 11.95 -21.00
C GLU A 41 -7.83 12.15 -20.30
N GLN A 42 -7.36 13.40 -20.20
CA GLN A 42 -6.14 13.77 -19.49
C GLN A 42 -6.23 13.61 -17.96
N LEU A 43 -7.42 13.52 -17.38
CA LEU A 43 -7.57 13.22 -15.95
C LEU A 43 -7.27 11.74 -15.64
N GLN A 44 -7.32 10.86 -16.65
CA GLN A 44 -7.02 9.43 -16.52
C GLN A 44 -7.78 8.76 -15.37
N LEU A 45 -9.05 9.13 -15.20
CA LEU A 45 -9.90 8.63 -14.11
C LEU A 45 -10.05 7.11 -14.21
N SER A 46 -9.63 6.40 -13.16
CA SER A 46 -9.84 4.95 -13.03
C SER A 46 -9.89 4.56 -11.56
N ASN A 47 -10.30 3.32 -11.28
CA ASN A 47 -10.28 2.76 -9.93
C ASN A 47 -8.87 2.38 -9.45
N LEU A 48 -7.84 2.64 -10.26
CA LEU A 48 -6.43 2.26 -10.05
C LEU A 48 -5.49 3.47 -10.22
N MET A 49 -5.97 4.64 -9.85
CA MET A 49 -5.16 5.84 -9.62
C MET A 49 -4.35 5.74 -8.32
N THR A 50 -3.08 6.14 -8.39
CA THR A 50 -2.26 6.39 -7.19
C THR A 50 -2.64 7.72 -6.53
N ILE A 51 -2.18 7.94 -5.30
CA ILE A 51 -2.36 9.21 -4.57
C ILE A 51 -1.87 10.41 -5.40
N ASP A 52 -0.70 10.31 -6.03
CA ASP A 52 -0.16 11.33 -6.92
C ASP A 52 -0.99 11.54 -8.19
N GLU A 53 -1.54 10.48 -8.77
CA GLU A 53 -2.42 10.58 -9.94
C GLU A 53 -3.71 11.33 -9.56
N ILE A 54 -4.27 11.06 -8.37
CA ILE A 54 -5.43 11.79 -7.83
C ILE A 54 -5.08 13.26 -7.59
N ILE A 55 -3.93 13.57 -6.98
CA ILE A 55 -3.45 14.96 -6.79
C ILE A 55 -3.34 15.68 -8.14
N LYS A 56 -2.71 15.05 -9.14
CA LYS A 56 -2.55 15.64 -10.49
C LYS A 56 -3.90 15.90 -11.15
N ALA A 57 -4.87 15.01 -10.98
CA ALA A 57 -6.23 15.20 -11.49
C ALA A 57 -6.94 16.35 -10.78
N LEU A 58 -6.86 16.43 -9.44
CA LEU A 58 -7.41 17.54 -8.65
C LEU A 58 -6.80 18.88 -9.04
N GLN A 59 -5.48 18.94 -9.20
CA GLN A 59 -4.77 20.15 -9.66
C GLN A 59 -5.27 20.60 -11.03
N LYS A 60 -5.50 19.68 -11.98
CA LYS A 60 -6.07 20.02 -13.29
C LYS A 60 -7.49 20.57 -13.16
N ILE A 61 -8.32 19.94 -12.34
CA ILE A 61 -9.72 20.37 -12.11
C ILE A 61 -9.75 21.77 -11.48
N GLU A 62 -8.92 22.02 -10.46
CA GLU A 62 -8.82 23.31 -9.78
C GLU A 62 -8.36 24.47 -10.68
N ASN A 63 -7.70 24.17 -11.80
CA ASN A 63 -7.28 25.13 -12.81
C ASN A 63 -8.28 25.29 -13.97
N ILE A 64 -9.49 24.75 -13.88
CA ILE A 64 -10.54 25.04 -14.85
C ILE A 64 -10.91 26.53 -14.80
N SER A 65 -10.96 27.19 -15.95
CA SER A 65 -11.40 28.58 -16.05
C SER A 65 -12.91 28.69 -15.81
N ILE A 66 -13.34 29.49 -14.84
CA ILE A 66 -14.75 29.78 -14.55
C ILE A 66 -15.08 31.22 -14.91
N ALA A 67 -16.10 31.39 -15.74
CA ALA A 67 -16.64 32.69 -16.12
C ALA A 67 -17.84 33.06 -15.23
N GLN A 68 -17.73 34.18 -14.51
CA GLN A 68 -18.81 34.75 -13.70
C GLN A 68 -18.80 36.28 -13.80
N LYS A 69 -19.94 36.89 -14.16
CA LYS A 69 -20.13 38.35 -14.24
C LYS A 69 -19.06 39.10 -15.05
N GLY A 70 -18.53 38.47 -16.12
CA GLY A 70 -17.52 39.07 -17.00
C GLY A 70 -16.08 38.89 -16.55
N THR A 71 -15.85 38.25 -15.40
CA THR A 71 -14.51 37.88 -14.91
C THR A 71 -14.26 36.39 -15.11
N ILE A 72 -13.03 36.02 -15.41
CA ILE A 72 -12.55 34.64 -15.45
C ILE A 72 -11.57 34.43 -14.30
N PHE A 73 -11.81 33.41 -13.50
CA PHE A 73 -10.90 33.00 -12.41
C PHE A 73 -10.73 31.47 -12.40
N PRO A 74 -9.68 30.97 -11.75
CA PRO A 74 -9.49 29.52 -11.57
C PRO A 74 -10.60 28.90 -10.71
N PHE A 75 -10.85 27.60 -10.94
CA PHE A 75 -11.93 26.89 -10.26
C PHE A 75 -11.70 26.76 -8.75
N ASN A 76 -10.46 26.67 -8.27
CA ASN A 76 -10.19 26.66 -6.82
C ASN A 76 -10.65 27.95 -6.12
N GLU A 77 -10.41 29.14 -6.71
CA GLU A 77 -10.91 30.40 -6.17
C GLU A 77 -12.43 30.43 -6.14
N TRP A 78 -13.07 29.87 -7.17
CA TRP A 78 -14.53 29.73 -7.17
C TRP A 78 -15.03 28.80 -6.06
N LEU A 79 -14.42 27.62 -5.93
CA LEU A 79 -14.76 26.60 -4.95
C LEU A 79 -14.66 27.19 -3.54
N ASP A 80 -13.53 27.82 -3.22
CA ASP A 80 -13.25 28.46 -1.93
C ASP A 80 -14.29 29.55 -1.61
N ASN A 81 -14.57 30.45 -2.57
CA ASN A 81 -15.60 31.49 -2.41
C ASN A 81 -17.02 30.93 -2.22
N ASN A 82 -17.28 29.71 -2.67
CA ASN A 82 -18.56 29.01 -2.50
C ASN A 82 -18.53 27.97 -1.37
N ARG A 83 -17.51 28.03 -0.48
CA ARG A 83 -17.35 27.15 0.69
C ARG A 83 -17.18 25.68 0.36
N TYR A 84 -16.68 25.36 -0.82
CA TYR A 84 -16.16 24.04 -1.14
C TYR A 84 -14.70 23.95 -0.70
N ARG A 85 -14.28 22.76 -0.30
CA ARG A 85 -12.88 22.47 0.06
C ARG A 85 -12.01 22.45 -1.19
N VAL A 86 -10.73 22.76 -1.03
CA VAL A 86 -9.71 22.76 -2.09
C VAL A 86 -8.42 22.09 -1.63
N LEU A 87 -7.53 21.72 -2.56
CA LEU A 87 -6.23 21.10 -2.26
C LEU A 87 -5.38 21.91 -1.28
N ARG A 88 -5.48 23.24 -1.32
CA ARG A 88 -4.75 24.14 -0.40
C ARG A 88 -5.11 23.86 1.07
N ASP A 89 -6.36 23.47 1.35
CA ASP A 89 -6.80 23.13 2.71
C ASP A 89 -6.11 21.87 3.24
N LEU A 90 -5.59 21.04 2.34
CA LEU A 90 -4.83 19.83 2.62
C LEU A 90 -3.31 20.04 2.52
N HIS A 91 -2.86 21.30 2.47
CA HIS A 91 -1.47 21.69 2.30
C HIS A 91 -0.83 21.17 1.00
N VAL A 92 -1.63 20.88 -0.01
CA VAL A 92 -1.17 20.52 -1.35
C VAL A 92 -1.17 21.77 -2.22
N PRO A 93 -0.04 22.16 -2.83
CA PRO A 93 0.00 23.34 -3.67
C PRO A 93 -0.86 23.13 -4.92
N SER A 94 -1.68 24.13 -5.25
CA SER A 94 -2.29 24.20 -6.55
C SER A 94 -1.21 24.60 -7.57
N SER A 95 -1.09 23.83 -8.64
CA SER A 95 -0.13 24.09 -9.71
C SER A 95 -0.77 23.79 -11.05
N GLY A 96 -0.49 24.61 -12.06
CA GLY A 96 -1.07 24.42 -13.38
C GLY A 96 -1.30 25.72 -14.12
N LYS A 97 -1.74 25.58 -15.38
CA LYS A 97 -2.21 26.68 -16.21
C LYS A 97 -3.72 26.58 -16.32
N LEU A 98 -4.37 27.74 -16.42
CA LEU A 98 -5.80 27.82 -16.69
C LEU A 98 -6.16 27.10 -17.99
N THR A 99 -7.33 26.45 -18.00
CA THR A 99 -7.84 25.77 -19.20
C THR A 99 -8.20 26.75 -20.32
N GLU A 100 -8.04 26.32 -21.58
CA GLU A 100 -8.40 27.11 -22.76
C GLU A 100 -9.92 27.33 -22.91
N PHE A 101 -10.73 26.44 -22.34
CA PHE A 101 -12.18 26.60 -22.26
C PHE A 101 -12.57 27.23 -20.94
N SER A 102 -13.68 27.96 -20.93
CA SER A 102 -14.26 28.55 -19.72
C SER A 102 -15.67 28.06 -19.48
N LEU A 103 -15.98 27.64 -18.25
CA LEU A 103 -17.31 27.19 -17.86
C LEU A 103 -18.09 28.32 -17.19
N SER A 104 -19.39 28.39 -17.45
CA SER A 104 -20.26 29.26 -16.66
C SER A 104 -20.45 28.67 -15.27
N ALA A 105 -20.33 29.50 -14.22
CA ALA A 105 -20.51 29.09 -12.83
C ALA A 105 -21.82 28.35 -12.56
N ASN A 106 -22.90 28.68 -13.29
CA ASN A 106 -24.23 28.09 -13.10
C ASN A 106 -24.50 26.90 -14.02
N SER A 107 -23.50 26.43 -14.79
CA SER A 107 -23.69 25.36 -15.77
C SER A 107 -23.75 23.96 -15.14
N GLY A 108 -24.41 23.03 -15.82
CA GLY A 108 -24.38 21.61 -15.44
C GLY A 108 -22.98 21.00 -15.47
N LEU A 109 -22.10 21.52 -16.35
CA LEU A 109 -20.68 21.13 -16.40
C LEU A 109 -19.91 21.59 -15.16
N CYS A 110 -20.15 22.81 -14.69
CA CYS A 110 -19.60 23.28 -13.42
C CYS A 110 -20.01 22.33 -12.28
N ARG A 111 -21.30 21.99 -12.17
CA ARG A 111 -21.79 21.02 -11.16
C ARG A 111 -21.17 19.62 -11.30
N PHE A 112 -20.94 19.17 -12.53
CA PHE A 112 -20.24 17.90 -12.78
C PHE A 112 -18.81 17.93 -12.24
N PHE A 113 -18.06 19.01 -12.49
CA PHE A 113 -16.70 19.17 -11.95
C PHE A 113 -16.65 19.38 -10.44
N ILE A 114 -17.66 20.02 -9.83
CA ILE A 114 -17.78 20.06 -8.35
C ILE A 114 -17.88 18.64 -7.80
N ASN A 115 -18.76 17.81 -8.36
CA ASN A 115 -18.93 16.43 -7.89
C ASN A 115 -17.67 15.58 -8.10
N MET A 116 -17.00 15.75 -9.24
CA MET A 116 -15.74 15.05 -9.53
C MET A 116 -14.63 15.48 -8.57
N HIS A 117 -14.49 16.79 -8.33
CA HIS A 117 -13.53 17.34 -7.38
C HIS A 117 -13.78 16.80 -5.98
N GLY A 118 -15.02 16.90 -5.48
CA GLY A 118 -15.37 16.39 -4.15
C GLY A 118 -15.12 14.89 -3.98
N LEU A 119 -15.40 14.08 -5.00
CA LEU A 119 -15.11 12.64 -4.96
C LEU A 119 -13.60 12.38 -4.86
N LEU A 120 -12.81 12.96 -5.78
CA LEU A 120 -11.37 12.74 -5.81
C LEU A 120 -10.68 13.28 -4.56
N LEU A 121 -11.17 14.39 -3.99
CA LEU A 121 -10.66 14.93 -2.74
C LEU A 121 -10.89 13.94 -1.59
N GLY A 122 -12.09 13.35 -1.51
CA GLY A 122 -12.40 12.31 -0.52
C GLY A 122 -11.53 11.07 -0.67
N HIS A 123 -11.32 10.60 -1.91
CA HIS A 123 -10.42 9.48 -2.21
C HIS A 123 -8.97 9.79 -1.78
N TYR A 124 -8.47 10.98 -2.10
CA TYR A 124 -7.13 11.41 -1.70
C TYR A 124 -6.95 11.41 -0.19
N GLU A 125 -7.89 12.01 0.55
CA GLU A 125 -7.82 12.09 2.01
C GLU A 125 -7.84 10.70 2.64
N LEU A 126 -8.78 9.86 2.22
CA LEU A 126 -8.91 8.51 2.77
C LEU A 126 -7.65 7.68 2.48
N ALA A 127 -7.18 7.69 1.24
CA ALA A 127 -5.97 6.98 0.85
C ALA A 127 -4.74 7.47 1.65
N LYS A 128 -4.59 8.78 1.84
CA LYS A 128 -3.50 9.36 2.63
C LYS A 128 -3.57 8.95 4.10
N LEU A 129 -4.76 8.98 4.71
CA LEU A 129 -4.93 8.55 6.10
C LEU A 129 -4.60 7.06 6.30
N HIS A 130 -4.90 6.22 5.31
CA HIS A 130 -4.52 4.80 5.33
C HIS A 130 -3.00 4.61 5.17
N THR A 131 -2.34 5.29 4.23
CA THR A 131 -0.88 5.15 4.04
C THR A 131 -0.08 5.68 5.23
N GLU A 132 -0.61 6.68 5.94
CA GLU A 132 -0.04 7.21 7.19
C GLU A 132 -0.39 6.38 8.43
N GLY A 133 -1.19 5.30 8.27
CA GLY A 133 -1.58 4.40 9.37
C GLY A 133 -2.55 5.02 10.39
N GLN A 134 -3.19 6.14 10.05
CA GLN A 134 -4.07 6.88 10.96
C GLN A 134 -5.47 6.27 11.04
N LEU A 135 -5.94 5.61 9.96
CA LEU A 135 -7.29 5.08 9.88
C LEU A 135 -7.36 3.64 9.31
N PRO A 136 -6.65 2.63 9.84
CA PRO A 136 -6.86 1.27 9.35
C PRO A 136 -8.27 0.78 9.73
N VAL A 137 -8.85 -0.04 8.86
CA VAL A 137 -10.17 -0.64 9.07
C VAL A 137 -10.15 -1.61 10.24
N SER A 138 -9.11 -2.43 10.34
CA SER A 138 -8.87 -3.32 11.48
C SER A 138 -7.43 -3.24 11.97
N LYS A 139 -7.27 -3.36 13.30
CA LYS A 139 -5.98 -3.50 13.98
C LYS A 139 -6.06 -4.75 14.85
N ILE A 140 -5.22 -5.73 14.55
CA ILE A 140 -5.12 -6.98 15.31
C ILE A 140 -3.77 -6.98 16.03
N GLU A 141 -3.79 -7.16 17.34
CA GLU A 141 -2.61 -7.42 18.15
C GLU A 141 -2.68 -8.87 18.62
N TYR A 142 -1.69 -9.67 18.24
CA TYR A 142 -1.68 -11.08 18.60
C TYR A 142 -1.41 -11.21 20.09
N THR A 143 -2.22 -12.01 20.76
CA THR A 143 -1.96 -12.41 22.15
C THR A 143 -0.80 -13.38 22.24
N ASP A 144 -0.19 -13.51 23.42
CA ASP A 144 0.90 -14.46 23.66
C ASP A 144 0.54 -15.90 23.30
N ASP A 145 -0.73 -16.30 23.51
CA ASP A 145 -1.18 -17.64 23.19
C ASP A 145 -1.36 -17.83 21.69
N GLN A 146 -1.92 -16.84 20.98
CA GLN A 146 -1.96 -16.85 19.52
C GLN A 146 -0.56 -16.93 18.90
N LEU A 147 0.42 -16.23 19.47
CA LEU A 147 1.82 -16.33 19.00
C LEU A 147 2.38 -17.75 19.14
N LYS A 148 2.13 -18.42 20.27
CA LYS A 148 2.61 -19.79 20.54
C LYS A 148 1.91 -20.85 19.68
N GLU A 149 0.63 -20.67 19.39
CA GLU A 149 -0.16 -21.60 18.58
C GLU A 149 0.09 -21.46 17.08
N THR A 150 0.73 -20.36 16.65
CA THR A 150 1.00 -20.09 15.24
C THR A 150 2.16 -20.96 14.74
N GLN A 151 1.85 -21.93 13.88
CA GLN A 151 2.83 -22.85 13.30
C GLN A 151 3.98 -22.12 12.58
N VAL A 152 3.68 -21.03 11.87
CA VAL A 152 4.69 -20.23 11.13
C VAL A 152 5.76 -19.67 12.08
N PHE A 153 5.35 -19.25 13.27
CA PHE A 153 6.28 -18.70 14.26
C PHE A 153 7.06 -19.80 14.98
N MET A 154 6.45 -20.97 15.20
CA MET A 154 7.18 -22.15 15.65
C MET A 154 8.21 -22.63 14.61
N ASP A 155 7.86 -22.59 13.33
CA ASP A 155 8.76 -22.96 12.23
C ASP A 155 9.96 -22.01 12.14
N LEU A 156 9.76 -20.70 12.38
CA LEU A 156 10.87 -19.75 12.54
C LEU A 156 11.81 -20.19 13.67
N GLU A 157 11.27 -20.52 14.85
CA GLU A 157 12.08 -20.94 15.99
C GLU A 157 12.89 -22.20 15.68
N ILE A 158 12.26 -23.22 15.10
CA ILE A 158 12.91 -24.50 14.75
C ILE A 158 13.95 -24.29 13.65
N THR A 159 13.60 -23.56 12.59
CA THR A 159 14.49 -23.34 11.44
C THR A 159 15.75 -22.58 11.86
N THR A 160 15.60 -21.56 12.70
CA THR A 160 16.73 -20.74 13.14
C THR A 160 17.59 -21.39 14.20
N GLN A 161 17.26 -22.60 14.67
CA GLN A 161 18.21 -23.42 15.45
C GLN A 161 19.29 -24.04 14.56
N GLN A 162 19.02 -24.24 13.28
CA GLN A 162 20.01 -24.73 12.31
C GLN A 162 21.13 -23.71 12.07
N ASP A 163 22.26 -24.14 11.52
CA ASP A 163 23.42 -23.26 11.32
C ASP A 163 23.15 -22.20 10.24
N LYS A 164 22.57 -22.58 9.09
CA LYS A 164 22.31 -21.66 7.97
C LYS A 164 21.20 -22.16 7.05
N LEU A 165 20.59 -21.24 6.29
CA LEU A 165 19.67 -21.58 5.19
C LEU A 165 20.43 -22.08 3.95
N PRO A 166 19.80 -22.90 3.09
CA PRO A 166 20.38 -23.29 1.81
C PRO A 166 20.53 -22.09 0.85
N ASP A 167 19.65 -21.10 0.98
CA ASP A 167 19.38 -20.09 -0.04
C ASP A 167 20.24 -18.81 0.11
N GLY A 168 21.10 -18.75 1.15
CA GLY A 168 22.13 -17.72 1.32
C GLY A 168 22.01 -16.89 2.60
N ASN A 169 22.55 -15.67 2.56
CA ASN A 169 22.70 -14.77 3.70
C ASN A 169 22.08 -13.38 3.42
N ALA A 170 22.08 -12.54 4.45
CA ALA A 170 21.42 -11.23 4.44
C ALA A 170 22.13 -10.13 3.61
N ILE A 171 23.29 -10.39 2.96
CA ILE A 171 24.04 -9.33 2.26
C ILE A 171 23.19 -8.67 1.17
N LYS A 172 22.47 -9.47 0.37
CA LYS A 172 21.59 -8.93 -0.68
C LYS A 172 20.55 -7.98 -0.10
N ASP A 173 20.07 -8.27 1.10
CA ASP A 173 19.08 -7.48 1.82
C ASP A 173 19.63 -6.14 2.34
N PHE A 174 20.85 -6.15 2.88
CA PHE A 174 21.56 -4.92 3.24
C PHE A 174 21.84 -4.06 2.01
N ARG A 175 22.30 -4.66 0.89
CA ARG A 175 22.60 -3.94 -0.36
C ARG A 175 21.35 -3.29 -0.96
N ARG A 176 20.20 -3.96 -0.92
CA ARG A 176 18.91 -3.40 -1.37
C ARG A 176 18.27 -2.44 -0.35
N LYS A 177 18.94 -2.17 0.78
CA LYS A 177 18.44 -1.34 1.91
C LYS A 177 17.17 -1.89 2.56
N GLY A 178 16.86 -3.17 2.35
CA GLY A 178 15.75 -3.86 2.99
C GLY A 178 16.06 -4.21 4.45
N VAL A 179 17.35 -4.29 4.83
CA VAL A 179 17.79 -4.49 6.21
C VAL A 179 18.65 -3.31 6.68
N THR A 180 18.38 -2.83 7.88
CA THR A 180 19.12 -1.74 8.55
C THR A 180 19.52 -2.12 9.98
N ILE A 181 20.46 -1.37 10.55
CA ILE A 181 20.85 -1.47 11.96
C ILE A 181 20.66 -0.09 12.60
N TYR A 182 19.83 0.02 13.65
CA TYR A 182 19.39 1.29 14.25
C TYR A 182 18.85 2.28 13.22
N GLY A 183 18.14 1.79 12.19
CA GLY A 183 17.63 2.57 11.06
C GLY A 183 18.70 3.02 10.07
N ALA A 184 19.99 2.76 10.34
CA ALA A 184 21.08 3.14 9.45
C ALA A 184 21.28 2.11 8.34
N THR A 185 21.41 2.61 7.11
CA THR A 185 21.84 1.80 5.95
C THR A 185 23.32 1.50 6.07
N ILE A 186 23.69 0.22 5.91
CA ILE A 186 25.09 -0.18 5.77
C ILE A 186 25.46 -0.16 4.29
N TYR A 187 26.45 0.65 3.95
CA TYR A 187 26.92 0.75 2.57
C TYR A 187 27.90 -0.38 2.27
N PRO A 188 27.64 -1.20 1.22
CA PRO A 188 28.52 -2.30 0.87
C PRO A 188 29.89 -1.80 0.40
N GLN A 189 30.94 -2.53 0.77
CA GLN A 189 32.32 -2.30 0.30
C GLN A 189 32.74 -3.28 -0.80
N SER A 190 31.95 -4.31 -1.05
CA SER A 190 32.21 -5.37 -2.00
C SER A 190 31.07 -5.51 -3.00
N ASN A 191 31.39 -6.05 -4.18
CA ASN A 191 30.38 -6.48 -5.14
C ASN A 191 29.90 -7.91 -4.92
N SER A 192 30.56 -8.68 -4.05
CA SER A 192 30.14 -10.03 -3.71
C SER A 192 28.77 -10.02 -3.03
N LEU A 193 27.95 -11.00 -3.41
CA LEU A 193 26.63 -11.23 -2.83
C LEU A 193 26.67 -12.26 -1.69
N GLU A 194 27.83 -12.86 -1.46
CA GLU A 194 28.05 -13.87 -0.43
C GLU A 194 28.85 -13.32 0.74
N ARG A 195 29.74 -12.35 0.51
CA ARG A 195 30.64 -11.77 1.51
C ARG A 195 30.85 -10.28 1.29
N ASP A 196 30.67 -9.48 2.33
CA ASP A 196 30.92 -8.04 2.29
C ASP A 196 31.51 -7.58 3.63
N PRO A 197 32.78 -7.16 3.66
CA PRO A 197 33.47 -6.84 4.91
C PRO A 197 32.78 -5.76 5.74
N ALA A 198 32.14 -4.76 5.11
CA ALA A 198 31.45 -3.70 5.85
C ALA A 198 30.19 -4.21 6.53
N ILE A 199 29.41 -5.04 5.83
CA ILE A 199 28.20 -5.65 6.38
C ILE A 199 28.57 -6.63 7.50
N GLU A 200 29.57 -7.49 7.27
CA GLU A 200 30.05 -8.44 8.26
C GLU A 200 30.55 -7.74 9.53
N GLN A 201 31.44 -6.76 9.38
CA GLN A 201 31.97 -5.99 10.50
C GLN A 201 30.85 -5.22 11.25
N ALA A 202 29.87 -4.67 10.53
CA ALA A 202 28.74 -4.01 11.14
C ALA A 202 27.91 -4.98 11.99
N LEU A 203 27.65 -6.19 11.49
CA LEU A 203 26.93 -7.23 12.21
C LEU A 203 27.70 -7.74 13.43
N GLU A 204 29.00 -8.00 13.30
CA GLU A 204 29.86 -8.46 14.40
C GLU A 204 29.98 -7.40 15.49
N SER A 205 30.18 -6.14 15.11
CA SER A 205 30.24 -5.01 16.04
C SER A 205 28.88 -4.74 16.71
N PHE A 206 27.80 -4.91 15.95
CA PHE A 206 26.45 -4.76 16.47
C PHE A 206 26.11 -5.90 17.42
N ALA A 207 26.04 -7.14 16.97
CA ALA A 207 25.49 -8.24 17.75
C ALA A 207 26.48 -8.90 18.71
N GLY A 208 27.78 -8.79 18.42
CA GLY A 208 28.83 -9.58 19.07
C GLY A 208 28.94 -11.00 18.49
N GLY A 209 30.12 -11.59 18.61
CA GLY A 209 30.47 -12.86 17.97
C GLY A 209 30.99 -12.66 16.55
N SER A 210 31.06 -13.75 15.78
CA SER A 210 31.54 -13.72 14.39
C SER A 210 30.50 -14.27 13.43
N VAL A 211 30.36 -13.66 12.26
CA VAL A 211 29.49 -14.17 11.18
C VAL A 211 29.92 -15.55 10.68
N GLU A 212 31.20 -15.92 10.86
CA GLU A 212 31.71 -17.27 10.55
C GLU A 212 31.17 -18.33 11.50
N ASN A 213 30.84 -17.96 12.74
CA ASN A 213 30.26 -18.87 13.71
C ASN A 213 28.73 -18.77 13.60
N PRO A 214 28.06 -19.73 12.95
CA PRO A 214 26.64 -19.62 12.64
C PRO A 214 25.77 -19.61 13.90
N LYS A 215 26.29 -20.14 15.01
CA LYS A 215 25.61 -20.19 16.32
C LYS A 215 25.79 -18.92 17.15
N SER A 216 26.61 -17.97 16.70
CA SER A 216 26.76 -16.66 17.35
C SER A 216 25.60 -15.72 16.99
N LYS A 217 25.42 -14.64 17.77
CA LYS A 217 24.37 -13.65 17.48
C LYS A 217 24.53 -13.03 16.09
N ALA A 218 25.76 -12.60 15.76
CA ALA A 218 26.09 -12.08 14.43
C ALA A 218 25.84 -13.13 13.33
N GLY A 219 26.23 -14.38 13.55
CA GLY A 219 25.99 -15.49 12.62
C GLY A 219 24.50 -15.75 12.37
N LYS A 220 23.66 -15.69 13.39
CA LYS A 220 22.20 -15.87 13.23
C LYS A 220 21.57 -14.74 12.44
N ILE A 221 21.94 -13.49 12.71
CA ILE A 221 21.45 -12.35 11.91
C ILE A 221 21.92 -12.46 10.46
N PHE A 222 23.17 -12.86 10.24
CA PHE A 222 23.71 -13.01 8.90
C PHE A 222 22.98 -14.08 8.08
N ASN A 223 22.66 -15.23 8.68
CA ASN A 223 22.07 -16.37 7.98
C ASN A 223 20.52 -16.39 7.97
N PHE A 224 19.84 -15.70 8.89
CA PHE A 224 18.38 -15.77 9.07
C PHE A 224 17.71 -14.38 9.19
N SER A 225 18.22 -13.37 8.47
CA SER A 225 17.59 -12.05 8.33
C SER A 225 17.03 -11.86 6.92
N GLY A 226 16.62 -10.64 6.59
CA GLY A 226 16.30 -10.27 5.21
C GLY A 226 15.06 -10.99 4.66
N GLN A 227 15.17 -11.49 3.43
CA GLN A 227 14.06 -12.19 2.76
C GLN A 227 13.49 -13.36 3.58
N PHE A 228 14.30 -13.99 4.45
CA PHE A 228 13.81 -15.05 5.31
C PHE A 228 12.76 -14.54 6.31
N LEU A 229 13.04 -13.46 7.04
CA LEU A 229 12.09 -12.88 7.99
C LEU A 229 10.87 -12.25 7.29
N GLU A 230 11.09 -11.70 6.09
CA GLU A 230 10.01 -11.26 5.22
C GLU A 230 9.09 -12.46 4.88
N ALA A 231 9.66 -13.61 4.49
CA ALA A 231 8.91 -14.82 4.15
C ALA A 231 8.07 -15.36 5.32
N ILE A 232 8.57 -15.29 6.56
CA ILE A 232 7.78 -15.64 7.76
C ILE A 232 6.52 -14.78 7.86
N CYS A 233 6.64 -13.46 7.63
CA CYS A 233 5.47 -12.57 7.65
C CYS A 233 4.50 -12.89 6.51
N LEU A 234 5.03 -13.20 5.32
CA LEU A 234 4.21 -13.53 4.15
C LEU A 234 3.46 -14.86 4.31
N GLN A 235 4.10 -15.86 4.93
CA GLN A 235 3.46 -17.13 5.23
C GLN A 235 2.37 -16.95 6.28
N GLU A 236 2.60 -16.09 7.27
CA GLU A 236 1.56 -15.74 8.24
C GLU A 236 0.39 -15.00 7.57
N PHE A 237 0.64 -14.09 6.63
CA PHE A 237 -0.42 -13.48 5.82
C PHE A 237 -1.28 -14.54 5.12
N SER A 238 -0.65 -15.48 4.39
CA SER A 238 -1.38 -16.51 3.65
C SER A 238 -2.18 -17.46 4.56
N ASN A 239 -1.79 -17.59 5.84
CA ASN A 239 -2.44 -18.47 6.80
C ASN A 239 -3.53 -17.77 7.64
N SER A 240 -3.43 -16.46 7.84
CA SER A 240 -4.26 -15.72 8.79
C SER A 240 -5.22 -14.72 8.16
N ILE A 241 -4.98 -14.29 6.92
CA ILE A 241 -5.83 -13.31 6.24
C ILE A 241 -6.72 -13.99 5.21
N VAL A 242 -8.02 -13.68 5.26
CA VAL A 242 -9.03 -14.26 4.37
C VAL A 242 -9.95 -13.18 3.80
N LEU A 243 -10.62 -13.50 2.70
CA LEU A 243 -11.71 -12.69 2.17
C LEU A 243 -12.95 -12.87 3.02
N LYS A 244 -13.55 -11.78 3.48
CA LYS A 244 -14.79 -11.81 4.27
C LYS A 244 -15.96 -12.46 3.53
N ALA A 245 -16.00 -12.30 2.20
CA ALA A 245 -17.03 -12.88 1.36
C ALA A 245 -16.81 -14.37 1.03
N ASN A 246 -15.58 -14.87 1.22
CA ASN A 246 -15.23 -16.26 0.91
C ASN A 246 -14.02 -16.68 1.74
N GLU A 247 -14.26 -17.23 2.92
CA GLU A 247 -13.21 -17.58 3.87
C GLU A 247 -12.43 -18.84 3.49
N ASN A 248 -12.96 -19.63 2.55
CA ASN A 248 -12.38 -20.92 2.15
C ASN A 248 -11.24 -20.78 1.15
N VAL A 249 -11.05 -19.60 0.55
CA VAL A 249 -9.95 -19.38 -0.39
C VAL A 249 -8.72 -18.89 0.35
N ARG A 250 -7.59 -19.53 0.04
CA ARG A 250 -6.30 -19.11 0.55
C ARG A 250 -5.80 -17.93 -0.29
N LEU A 251 -5.49 -16.83 0.38
CA LEU A 251 -4.85 -15.68 -0.24
C LEU A 251 -3.34 -15.95 -0.31
N GLU A 252 -2.76 -15.69 -1.47
CA GLU A 252 -1.32 -15.63 -1.66
C GLU A 252 -0.90 -14.18 -1.89
N ARG A 253 0.25 -13.82 -1.32
CA ARG A 253 0.80 -12.47 -1.49
C ARG A 253 1.12 -12.19 -2.96
N GLY A 254 0.94 -10.94 -3.37
CA GLY A 254 1.40 -10.39 -4.64
C GLY A 254 2.63 -9.49 -4.46
N SER A 255 2.50 -8.22 -4.82
CA SER A 255 3.54 -7.21 -4.64
C SER A 255 3.67 -6.81 -3.18
N VAL A 256 4.90 -6.84 -2.65
CA VAL A 256 5.17 -6.60 -1.23
C VAL A 256 6.42 -5.75 -1.02
N LYS A 257 6.42 -4.91 0.02
CA LYS A 257 7.58 -4.11 0.46
C LYS A 257 7.88 -4.47 1.92
N GLY A 258 8.95 -5.24 2.11
CA GLY A 258 9.47 -5.60 3.42
C GLY A 258 10.60 -4.67 3.86
N HIS A 259 10.66 -4.35 5.15
CA HIS A 259 11.77 -3.69 5.80
C HIS A 259 12.06 -4.33 7.16
N ILE A 260 13.33 -4.56 7.44
CA ILE A 260 13.80 -5.16 8.69
C ILE A 260 14.81 -4.20 9.30
N ASN A 261 14.57 -3.78 10.53
CA ASN A 261 15.52 -2.98 11.29
C ASN A 261 15.97 -3.75 12.53
N TRP A 262 17.27 -3.99 12.65
CA TRP A 262 17.88 -4.56 13.84
C TRP A 262 18.23 -3.47 14.84
N SER A 263 17.95 -3.69 16.12
CA SER A 263 18.24 -2.76 17.20
C SER A 263 18.57 -3.53 18.49
N LYS A 264 19.01 -2.83 19.54
CA LYS A 264 19.21 -3.45 20.85
C LYS A 264 18.29 -2.88 21.91
N LEU A 265 17.82 -3.75 22.78
CA LEU A 265 17.17 -3.40 24.02
C LEU A 265 17.96 -4.04 25.16
N ASN A 266 18.44 -3.24 26.11
CA ASN A 266 19.27 -3.70 27.23
C ASN A 266 20.50 -4.52 26.78
N GLY A 267 21.11 -4.15 25.66
CA GLY A 267 22.28 -4.84 25.09
C GLY A 267 21.96 -6.05 24.20
N GLU A 268 20.71 -6.53 24.21
CA GLU A 268 20.28 -7.71 23.45
C GLU A 268 19.70 -7.34 22.08
N PRO A 269 20.13 -8.01 20.98
CA PRO A 269 19.58 -7.77 19.66
C PRO A 269 18.11 -8.18 19.52
N TYR A 270 17.33 -7.36 18.83
CA TYR A 270 15.99 -7.66 18.33
C TYR A 270 15.80 -7.04 16.95
N ALA A 271 14.86 -7.56 16.17
CA ALA A 271 14.45 -7.02 14.89
C ALA A 271 13.01 -6.49 14.96
N THR A 272 12.75 -5.38 14.30
CA THR A 272 11.41 -4.96 13.89
C THR A 272 11.27 -5.24 12.41
N VAL A 273 10.26 -6.02 12.03
CA VAL A 273 9.96 -6.42 10.66
C VAL A 273 8.64 -5.78 10.26
N GLN A 274 8.66 -4.95 9.23
CA GLN A 274 7.46 -4.37 8.64
C GLN A 274 7.31 -4.91 7.21
N VAL A 275 6.15 -5.48 6.89
CA VAL A 275 5.83 -5.94 5.54
C VAL A 275 4.51 -5.34 5.12
N LYS A 276 4.55 -4.52 4.06
CA LYS A 276 3.37 -3.96 3.40
C LYS A 276 2.99 -4.83 2.21
N ILE A 277 1.72 -5.22 2.11
CA ILE A 277 1.19 -6.06 1.05
C ILE A 277 0.28 -5.21 0.16
N PHE A 278 0.68 -4.96 -1.08
CA PHE A 278 -0.06 -4.08 -2.01
C PHE A 278 -1.05 -4.84 -2.89
N SER A 279 -0.76 -6.10 -3.18
CA SER A 279 -1.68 -6.97 -3.91
C SER A 279 -1.65 -8.38 -3.34
N CYS A 280 -2.72 -9.12 -3.59
CA CYS A 280 -2.81 -10.54 -3.29
C CYS A 280 -3.55 -11.27 -4.41
N THR A 281 -3.50 -12.58 -4.39
CA THR A 281 -4.12 -13.43 -5.39
C THR A 281 -4.78 -14.62 -4.72
N TYR A 282 -5.79 -15.19 -5.36
CA TYR A 282 -6.36 -16.48 -4.95
C TYR A 282 -6.86 -17.21 -6.18
N CYS A 283 -7.04 -18.52 -6.06
CA CYS A 283 -7.60 -19.35 -7.13
C CYS A 283 -8.89 -19.98 -6.62
N ASP A 284 -9.97 -19.84 -7.38
CA ASP A 284 -11.24 -20.53 -7.15
C ASP A 284 -11.70 -21.25 -8.44
N ASP A 285 -12.94 -21.76 -8.45
CA ASP A 285 -13.51 -22.46 -9.61
C ASP A 285 -13.58 -21.58 -10.88
N ASN A 286 -13.51 -20.26 -10.75
CA ASN A 286 -13.48 -19.30 -11.86
C ASN A 286 -12.04 -18.95 -12.30
N GLY A 287 -11.03 -19.56 -11.68
CA GLY A 287 -9.62 -19.40 -12.00
C GLY A 287 -8.89 -18.42 -11.07
N GLN A 288 -7.69 -18.03 -11.50
CA GLN A 288 -6.83 -17.13 -10.74
C GLN A 288 -7.38 -15.69 -10.74
N GLN A 289 -7.60 -15.15 -9.55
CA GLN A 289 -7.99 -13.76 -9.32
C GLN A 289 -6.83 -12.99 -8.71
N PHE A 290 -6.72 -11.70 -9.07
CA PHE A 290 -5.72 -10.77 -8.57
C PHE A 290 -6.43 -9.57 -7.96
N LEU A 291 -6.03 -9.19 -6.75
CA LEU A 291 -6.68 -8.15 -5.96
C LEU A 291 -5.68 -7.07 -5.56
N THR A 292 -6.14 -5.82 -5.54
CA THR A 292 -5.38 -4.65 -5.08
C THR A 292 -6.32 -3.65 -4.39
N MET A 293 -5.77 -2.64 -3.71
CA MET A 293 -6.58 -1.54 -3.23
C MET A 293 -7.04 -0.65 -4.38
N SER A 294 -8.32 -0.27 -4.37
CA SER A 294 -8.92 0.74 -5.23
C SER A 294 -8.41 2.15 -4.86
N SER A 295 -8.57 3.09 -5.79
CA SER A 295 -8.23 4.51 -5.58
C SER A 295 -9.01 5.22 -4.49
N ASP A 296 -10.14 4.66 -4.06
CA ASP A 296 -10.85 5.15 -2.87
C ASP A 296 -10.05 4.92 -1.58
N GLY A 297 -9.05 4.04 -1.62
CA GLY A 297 -8.15 3.74 -0.51
C GLY A 297 -8.71 2.73 0.50
N CYS A 298 -9.89 2.16 0.28
CA CYS A 298 -10.53 1.24 1.23
C CYS A 298 -11.19 0.01 0.60
N SER A 299 -11.52 0.02 -0.69
CA SER A 299 -12.14 -1.11 -1.38
C SER A 299 -11.13 -1.98 -2.10
N LEU A 300 -11.34 -3.29 -2.12
CA LEU A 300 -10.63 -4.22 -2.98
C LEU A 300 -11.13 -4.11 -4.42
N TYR A 301 -10.19 -4.08 -5.34
CA TYR A 301 -10.46 -4.11 -6.76
C TYR A 301 -9.89 -5.40 -7.37
N SER A 302 -10.74 -6.13 -8.10
CA SER A 302 -10.32 -7.30 -8.88
C SER A 302 -9.75 -6.87 -10.23
N LEU A 303 -8.50 -7.27 -10.50
CA LEU A 303 -7.78 -6.96 -11.72
C LEU A 303 -8.17 -7.95 -12.81
N SER A 304 -9.34 -7.72 -13.42
CA SER A 304 -9.91 -8.61 -14.44
C SER A 304 -9.36 -8.40 -15.84
N HIS A 305 -8.76 -7.23 -16.12
CA HIS A 305 -8.19 -6.90 -17.43
C HIS A 305 -6.67 -6.86 -17.41
N GLU A 306 -6.04 -7.30 -18.50
CA GLU A 306 -4.57 -7.34 -18.62
C GLU A 306 -3.92 -5.97 -18.39
N TRP A 307 -4.51 -4.90 -18.94
CA TRP A 307 -4.01 -3.54 -18.76
C TRP A 307 -4.09 -3.05 -17.31
N ASP A 308 -5.12 -3.47 -16.55
CA ASP A 308 -5.26 -3.16 -15.12
C ASP A 308 -4.14 -3.82 -14.32
N LEU A 309 -3.86 -5.09 -14.65
CA LEU A 309 -2.81 -5.87 -14.04
C LEU A 309 -1.43 -5.26 -14.32
N GLU A 310 -1.11 -4.97 -15.58
CA GLU A 310 0.17 -4.34 -15.97
C GLU A 310 0.38 -2.99 -15.29
N LYS A 311 -0.65 -2.12 -15.30
CA LYS A 311 -0.60 -0.81 -14.64
C LYS A 311 -0.31 -0.98 -13.14
N THR A 312 -1.05 -1.85 -12.47
CA THR A 312 -0.92 -2.09 -11.03
C THR A 312 0.45 -2.66 -10.67
N LEU A 313 0.95 -3.65 -11.41
CA LEU A 313 2.27 -4.23 -11.18
C LEU A 313 3.39 -3.19 -11.35
N ALA A 314 3.29 -2.33 -12.37
CA ALA A 314 4.25 -1.26 -12.59
C ALA A 314 4.24 -0.25 -11.44
N GLN A 315 3.07 0.19 -10.98
CA GLN A 315 2.92 1.11 -9.85
C GLN A 315 3.45 0.49 -8.55
N ASN A 316 3.06 -0.75 -8.24
CA ASN A 316 3.54 -1.47 -7.06
C ASN A 316 5.06 -1.63 -7.08
N GLN A 317 5.68 -1.90 -8.24
CA GLN A 317 7.13 -2.03 -8.35
C GLN A 317 7.86 -0.71 -7.99
N LEU A 318 7.25 0.46 -8.25
CA LEU A 318 7.82 1.74 -7.84
C LEU A 318 7.84 1.89 -6.32
N GLU A 319 6.78 1.45 -5.63
CA GLU A 319 6.73 1.42 -4.16
C GLU A 319 7.77 0.44 -3.59
N VAL A 320 7.81 -0.78 -4.12
CA VAL A 320 8.71 -1.85 -3.66
C VAL A 320 10.18 -1.45 -3.81
N THR A 321 10.53 -0.73 -4.88
CA THR A 321 11.90 -0.25 -5.10
C THR A 321 12.22 1.08 -4.40
N GLY A 322 11.24 1.69 -3.72
CA GLY A 322 11.39 2.97 -3.03
C GLY A 322 11.55 4.17 -3.98
N LYS A 323 11.13 4.03 -5.26
CA LYS A 323 11.04 5.16 -6.20
C LYS A 323 9.86 6.07 -5.86
N THR A 324 8.81 5.50 -5.27
CA THR A 324 7.73 6.21 -4.59
C THR A 324 7.64 5.70 -3.16
N ASP A 325 7.02 6.48 -2.29
CA ASP A 325 6.77 6.07 -0.90
C ASP A 325 5.40 6.55 -0.45
N GLY A 326 4.53 5.61 -0.10
CA GLY A 326 3.19 5.91 0.37
C GLY A 326 2.27 6.46 -0.71
N ASN A 327 2.53 6.13 -1.99
CA ASN A 327 1.68 6.53 -3.12
C ASN A 327 0.52 5.55 -3.37
N ILE A 328 0.61 4.36 -2.78
CA ILE A 328 -0.36 3.27 -2.89
C ILE A 328 -0.72 2.82 -1.47
N VAL A 329 -2.01 2.64 -1.22
CA VAL A 329 -2.51 2.08 0.04
C VAL A 329 -2.27 0.56 0.02
N PRO A 330 -1.53 0.00 0.99
CA PRO A 330 -1.41 -1.44 1.10
C PRO A 330 -2.74 -2.06 1.56
N LEU A 331 -3.04 -3.28 1.11
CA LEU A 331 -4.15 -4.09 1.58
C LEU A 331 -4.06 -4.32 3.10
N CYS A 332 -2.87 -4.68 3.54
CA CYS A 332 -2.55 -4.86 4.94
C CYS A 332 -1.05 -4.65 5.21
N GLU A 333 -0.72 -4.46 6.47
CA GLU A 333 0.65 -4.34 6.96
C GLU A 333 0.87 -5.29 8.14
N PHE A 334 1.91 -6.12 8.06
CA PHE A 334 2.40 -6.95 9.16
C PHE A 334 3.57 -6.26 9.83
N ASN A 335 3.51 -6.16 11.16
CA ASN A 335 4.54 -5.56 12.00
C ASN A 335 4.92 -6.55 13.10
N LEU A 336 6.07 -7.19 12.94
CA LEU A 336 6.59 -8.16 13.89
C LEU A 336 7.76 -7.58 14.66
N LYS A 337 7.88 -7.99 15.92
CA LYS A 337 9.10 -7.84 16.70
C LYS A 337 9.66 -9.22 16.97
N ILE A 338 10.91 -9.44 16.60
CA ILE A 338 11.59 -10.73 16.72
C ILE A 338 12.76 -10.54 17.68
N LYS A 339 12.83 -11.37 18.72
CA LYS A 339 13.93 -11.35 19.67
C LYS A 339 14.87 -12.53 19.45
N MET A 340 16.12 -12.33 19.84
CA MET A 340 17.07 -13.41 19.93
C MET A 340 16.92 -14.13 21.27
N VAL A 341 16.91 -15.46 21.23
CA VAL A 341 16.81 -16.34 22.39
C VAL A 341 17.99 -17.30 22.39
N THR A 342 18.34 -17.86 23.54
CA THR A 342 19.45 -18.80 23.70
C THR A 342 18.93 -20.10 24.31
N ASN A 343 19.42 -21.23 23.81
CA ASN A 343 19.24 -22.55 24.39
C ASN A 343 20.59 -23.30 24.44
N ASP A 344 20.57 -24.58 24.83
CA ASP A 344 21.77 -25.42 24.92
C ASP A 344 22.53 -25.59 23.59
N PHE A 345 21.88 -25.31 22.46
CA PHE A 345 22.42 -25.47 21.12
C PHE A 345 22.92 -24.16 20.49
N GLY A 346 22.69 -23.01 21.14
CA GLY A 346 23.13 -21.68 20.70
C GLY A 346 22.00 -20.66 20.69
N HIS A 347 22.12 -19.65 19.82
CA HIS A 347 21.10 -18.63 19.64
C HIS A 347 20.06 -19.03 18.58
N TYR A 348 18.82 -18.56 18.72
CA TYR A 348 17.75 -18.70 17.73
C TYR A 348 16.82 -17.48 17.77
N LEU A 349 15.92 -17.37 16.78
CA LEU A 349 14.99 -16.25 16.65
C LEU A 349 13.58 -16.67 17.06
N ARG A 350 12.86 -15.77 17.72
CA ARG A 350 11.45 -15.98 18.11
C ARG A 350 10.66 -14.70 17.97
N VAL A 351 9.42 -14.80 17.50
CA VAL A 351 8.47 -13.68 17.49
C VAL A 351 8.07 -13.34 18.93
N ASP A 352 8.21 -12.07 19.28
CA ASP A 352 7.87 -11.49 20.59
C ASP A 352 6.56 -10.71 20.52
N GLU A 353 6.32 -10.02 19.40
CA GLU A 353 5.08 -9.26 19.16
C GLU A 353 4.71 -9.41 17.67
N CYS A 354 3.41 -9.49 17.38
CA CYS A 354 2.87 -9.41 16.02
C CYS A 354 1.65 -8.48 16.02
N ARG A 355 1.65 -7.51 15.11
CA ARG A 355 0.53 -6.61 14.87
C ARG A 355 0.21 -6.56 13.39
N VAL A 356 -1.07 -6.61 13.08
CA VAL A 356 -1.59 -6.57 11.71
C VAL A 356 -2.53 -5.39 11.57
N HIS A 357 -2.31 -4.57 10.55
CA HIS A 357 -3.24 -3.53 10.13
C HIS A 357 -3.87 -3.92 8.80
N ILE A 358 -5.19 -3.88 8.71
CA ILE A 358 -5.93 -4.14 7.48
C ILE A 358 -6.63 -2.85 7.06
N ASN A 359 -6.49 -2.44 5.80
CA ASN A 359 -6.99 -1.16 5.28
C ASN A 359 -8.30 -1.28 4.50
N THR A 360 -8.90 -2.46 4.45
CA THR A 360 -10.18 -2.74 3.77
C THR A 360 -11.07 -3.60 4.67
N ASP A 361 -12.38 -3.42 4.58
CA ASP A 361 -13.38 -4.22 5.31
C ASP A 361 -13.74 -5.54 4.60
N GLU A 362 -13.19 -5.74 3.40
CA GLU A 362 -13.36 -6.97 2.61
C GLU A 362 -12.33 -8.05 2.97
N LEU A 363 -11.29 -7.70 3.74
CA LEU A 363 -10.34 -8.62 4.35
C LEU A 363 -10.54 -8.70 5.85
N VAL A 364 -10.38 -9.89 6.40
CA VAL A 364 -10.40 -10.13 7.86
C VAL A 364 -9.25 -11.05 8.25
N SER A 365 -8.84 -10.95 9.51
CA SER A 365 -7.89 -11.89 10.10
C SER A 365 -8.63 -12.94 10.91
N THR A 366 -8.26 -14.21 10.75
CA THR A 366 -8.73 -15.31 11.59
C THR A 366 -8.26 -15.20 13.04
N LYS A 367 -7.33 -14.27 13.33
CA LYS A 367 -6.81 -13.98 14.68
C LYS A 367 -7.51 -12.80 15.37
N ASP A 368 -8.51 -12.19 14.73
CA ASP A 368 -9.30 -11.13 15.35
C ASP A 368 -10.33 -11.73 16.34
N ILE A 369 -10.18 -11.46 17.63
CA ILE A 369 -11.08 -11.96 18.69
C ILE A 369 -12.53 -11.49 18.46
N LYS A 370 -12.74 -10.32 17.83
CA LYS A 370 -14.09 -9.85 17.51
C LYS A 370 -14.75 -10.70 16.43
N TRP A 371 -13.94 -11.22 15.52
CA TRP A 371 -14.36 -12.10 14.44
C TRP A 371 -14.71 -13.50 14.95
N GLU A 372 -13.89 -14.08 15.83
CA GLU A 372 -14.19 -15.38 16.46
C GLU A 372 -15.53 -15.39 17.21
N ASN A 373 -15.86 -14.28 17.88
CA ASN A 373 -17.15 -14.10 18.55
C ASN A 373 -18.32 -13.96 17.57
N ALA A 374 -18.10 -13.41 16.38
CA ALA A 374 -19.14 -13.29 15.36
C ALA A 374 -19.47 -14.65 14.70
N ILE A 375 -18.48 -15.52 14.53
CA ILE A 375 -18.68 -16.89 14.03
C ILE A 375 -19.42 -17.75 15.05
N THR A 376 -19.04 -17.66 16.33
CA THR A 376 -19.67 -18.47 17.40
C THR A 376 -21.11 -18.08 17.70
N LEU A 377 -21.56 -16.88 17.33
CA LEU A 377 -22.94 -16.42 17.50
C LEU A 377 -23.88 -16.78 16.33
N ASN A 378 -23.36 -17.32 15.23
CA ASN A 378 -24.13 -17.71 14.04
C ASN A 378 -24.39 -19.23 13.95
N VAL A 379 -24.31 -19.97 15.07
CA VAL A 379 -24.60 -21.41 15.15
C VAL A 379 -25.93 -21.67 15.84
#